data_AF-A0A413N511-F1
#
_entry.id   AF-A0A413N511-F1
#
_cell.length_a   1.000
_cell.length_b   1.000
_cell.length_c   1.000
_cell.angle_alpha   90.00
_cell.angle_beta   90.00
_cell.angle_gamma   90.00
#
_symmetry.space_group_name_H-M   'P 1'
#
loop_
_entity.id
_entity.type
_entity.pdbx_description
1 polymer ?
#
loop_
_entity_poly.entity_id
_entity_poly.type
_entity_poly.pdbx_seq_one_letter_code
_entity_poly.pdbx_strand_id
1 'polypeptide(L)' 'MQDIINGRCGWCGTDELYVKYHDEEWGKTVTDDKTLFEFLVLESAQAGLSWITIL' A
#
# COMPACT_ATOMS: atom_id res chain seq x y z
N MET A 1 -17.25 7.97 1.71
CA MET A 1 -16.59 6.69 1.40
C MET A 1 -15.85 6.97 0.11
N GLN A 2 -14.52 7.07 0.14
CA GLN A 2 -13.78 7.69 -0.98
C GLN A 2 -14.01 6.90 -2.26
N ASP A 3 -14.52 7.61 -3.27
CA ASP A 3 -14.91 7.06 -4.56
C ASP A 3 -13.69 6.56 -5.34
N ILE A 4 -13.94 5.67 -6.30
CA ILE A 4 -12.94 5.24 -7.27
C ILE A 4 -12.60 6.42 -8.19
N ILE A 5 -11.32 6.77 -8.29
CA ILE A 5 -10.81 7.85 -9.15
C ILE A 5 -10.00 7.21 -10.27
N ASN A 6 -10.40 7.43 -11.53
CA ASN A 6 -9.72 6.87 -12.72
C ASN A 6 -9.48 5.35 -12.62
N GLY A 7 -10.41 4.60 -12.03
CA GLY A 7 -10.30 3.14 -11.87
C GLY A 7 -9.46 2.66 -10.69
N ARG A 8 -8.90 3.56 -9.87
CA ARG A 8 -8.13 3.23 -8.65
C ARG A 8 -8.82 3.73 -7.38
N CYS A 9 -8.40 3.23 -6.23
CA CYS A 9 -8.85 3.75 -4.96
C CYS A 9 -8.46 5.22 -4.81
N GLY A 10 -9.33 6.05 -4.21
CA GLY A 10 -9.09 7.49 -4.07
C GLY A 10 -7.81 7.87 -3.30
N TRP A 11 -7.29 6.96 -2.46
CA TRP A 11 -6.04 7.16 -1.71
C TRP A 11 -4.77 6.95 -2.55
N CYS A 12 -4.85 6.32 -3.71
CA CYS A 12 -3.69 5.97 -4.54
C CYS A 12 -2.93 7.22 -5.04
N GLY A 13 -3.64 8.33 -5.25
CA GLY A 13 -3.07 9.57 -5.78
C GLY A 13 -2.48 9.40 -7.19
N THR A 14 -1.39 10.11 -7.46
CA THR A 14 -0.70 10.14 -8.77
C THR A 14 0.80 9.88 -8.68
N ASP A 15 1.33 9.65 -7.48
CA ASP A 15 2.75 9.34 -7.29
C ASP A 15 3.06 7.97 -7.90
N GLU A 16 4.07 7.88 -8.76
CA GLU A 16 4.37 6.66 -9.52
C GLU A 16 4.70 5.46 -8.62
N LEU A 17 5.41 5.69 -7.51
CA LEU A 17 5.74 4.63 -6.55
C LEU A 17 4.47 4.13 -5.87
N TYR A 18 3.61 5.05 -5.44
CA TYR A 18 2.38 4.69 -4.74
C TYR A 18 1.36 4.02 -5.66
N VAL A 19 1.28 4.45 -6.93
CA VAL A 19 0.48 3.82 -7.98
C VAL A 19 0.95 2.40 -8.25
N LYS A 20 2.26 2.19 -8.37
CA LYS A 20 2.82 0.86 -8.58
C LYS A 20 2.49 -0.07 -7.41
N TYR A 21 2.70 0.39 -6.18
CA TYR A 21 2.34 -0.38 -4.99
C TYR A 21 0.85 -0.73 -4.95
N HIS A 22 -0.05 0.23 -5.23
CA HIS A 22 -1.49 -0.01 -5.30
C HIS A 22 -1.85 -1.09 -6.33
N ASP A 23 -1.31 -0.98 -7.55
CA ASP A 23 -1.68 -1.86 -8.66
C ASP A 23 -1.03 -3.25 -8.57
N GLU A 24 0.19 -3.30 -8.03
CA GLU A 24 1.02 -4.49 -8.08
C GLU A 24 1.05 -5.30 -6.79
N GLU A 25 0.82 -4.68 -5.63
CA GLU A 25 1.04 -5.30 -4.31
C GLU A 25 -0.18 -5.22 -3.40
N TRP A 26 -0.82 -4.05 -3.31
CA TRP A 26 -1.88 -3.81 -2.35
C TRP A 26 -3.12 -4.69 -2.60
N GLY A 27 -3.54 -5.43 -1.57
CA GLY A 27 -4.70 -6.32 -1.64
C GLY A 27 -4.48 -7.59 -2.46
N LYS A 28 -3.29 -7.82 -3.03
CA LYS A 28 -2.96 -9.10 -3.67
C LYS A 28 -2.68 -10.17 -2.63
N THR A 29 -3.11 -11.40 -2.90
CA THR A 29 -2.90 -12.52 -2.00
C THR A 29 -1.42 -12.87 -1.91
N VAL A 30 -0.91 -12.92 -0.68
CA VAL A 30 0.45 -13.35 -0.36
C VAL A 30 0.37 -14.49 0.66
N THR A 31 1.14 -15.55 0.43
CA THR A 31 1.20 -16.73 1.31
C THR A 31 2.62 -17.06 1.77
N ASP A 32 3.62 -16.28 1.36
CA ASP A 32 5.00 -16.44 1.83
C ASP A 32 5.15 -15.79 3.21
N ASP A 33 5.61 -16.56 4.20
CA ASP A 33 5.69 -16.11 5.59
C ASP A 33 6.66 -14.93 5.77
N LYS A 34 7.75 -14.86 5.00
CA LYS A 34 8.73 -13.77 5.14
C LYS A 34 8.15 -12.47 4.62
N THR A 35 7.49 -12.51 3.46
CA THR A 35 6.80 -11.33 2.91
C THR A 35 5.67 -10.86 3.83
N LEU A 36 4.90 -11.79 4.40
CA LEU A 36 3.87 -11.42 5.38
C LEU A 36 4.46 -10.76 6.63
N PHE A 37 5.59 -11.28 7.15
CA PHE A 37 6.28 -10.68 8.27
C PHE A 37 6.84 -9.29 7.93
N GLU A 38 7.39 -9.11 6.73
CA GLU A 38 7.85 -7.81 6.23
C GLU A 38 6.72 -6.78 6.23
N PHE A 39 5.56 -7.10 5.64
CA PHE A 39 4.41 -6.20 5.66
C PHE A 39 3.94 -5.87 7.08
N LEU A 40 3.89 -6.86 7.98
CA LEU A 40 3.53 -6.61 9.37
C LEU A 40 4.49 -5.62 10.07
N VAL A 41 5.78 -5.72 9.79
CA VAL A 41 6.80 -4.81 10.35
C VAL A 41 6.67 -3.40 9.76
N LEU A 42 6.50 -3.28 8.44
CA LEU A 42 6.34 -1.99 7.77
C LEU A 42 5.08 -1.25 8.25
N GLU A 43 3.96 -1.94 8.39
CA GLU A 43 2.71 -1.39 8.95
C GLU A 43 2.90 -0.91 10.39
N SER A 44 3.69 -1.64 11.19
CA SER A 44 4.00 -1.20 12.56
C SER A 44 4.84 0.07 12.60
N ALA A 45 5.71 0.28 11.61
CA ALA A 45 6.53 1.49 11.47
C ALA A 45 5.72 2.72 11.03
N GLN A 46 4.51 2.54 10.51
CA GLN A 46 3.69 3.62 9.95
C GLN A 46 2.97 4.48 11.01
N ALA A 47 2.99 4.10 12.29
CA ALA A 47 2.22 4.79 13.34
C ALA A 47 2.49 6.31 13.39
N GLY A 48 1.49 7.11 12.98
CA GLY A 48 1.57 8.57 12.95
C GLY A 48 2.22 9.17 11.68
N LEU A 49 2.55 8.36 10.68
CA LEU A 49 3.15 8.76 9.41
C LEU A 49 2.22 8.41 8.23
N SER A 50 2.48 8.99 7.06
CA SER A 50 1.87 8.52 5.82
C SER A 50 2.57 7.25 5.32
N TRP A 51 1.84 6.34 4.67
CA TRP A 51 2.41 5.11 4.13
C TRP A 51 3.53 5.37 3.10
N ILE A 52 3.42 6.41 2.27
CA ILE A 52 4.48 6.80 1.32
C ILE A 52 5.82 7.19 1.98
N THR A 53 5.83 7.43 3.30
CA THR A 53 7.07 7.64 4.06
C THR A 53 7.79 6.32 4.37
N ILE A 54 7.06 5.22 4.42
CA ILE A 54 7.54 3.88 4.74
C ILE A 54 7.85 3.07 3.47
N LEU A 55 7.02 3.26 2.45
CA LEU A 55 7.10 2.61 1.14
C LEU A 55 8.38 2.97 0.37
#